data_AF-A0A1S8CG01-F1
#
_entry.id   AF-A0A1S8CG01-F1
#
_cell.length_a   1.000
_cell.length_b   1.000
_cell.length_c   1.000
_cell.angle_alpha   90.00
_cell.angle_beta   90.00
_cell.angle_gamma   90.00
#
_symmetry.space_group_name_H-M   'P 1'
#
loop_
_entity.id
_entity.type
_entity.pdbx_description
1 polymer ?
#
loop_
_entity_poly.entity_id
_entity_poly.type
_entity_poly.pdbx_seq_one_letter_code
_entity_poly.pdbx_strand_id
1 'polypeptide(L)'
;MALKNSGFYFDKVDLLSKIIGCSTLTISCLSIFGVFLSAHWLFGIATITFIIQFITWLLMYFKTDYSAKAIATKRLEMLRGIIGEGNFYRERLYIDGDAENNNGFHAEKLTRLIQENAYWNSILYIKAFQCKLYSFIATILLLILIIITMYATLTDNLDFQYSRTIFGILVINNFYNLFSEVSGFYRAHNEMKKIDNFIEINDRNAPKYLSYIYSKYEHEIFTAPSIKKSIYLKYSAKIKRSWIQRLYNKNNFQSKKLIDAVTELTLLLQSITEEWNITGGANRYLRGVQIYANDIDIITTEKGANEICKLIYPSFNGKLCKTTSENIKSFYFTFMFKGINIEIMGDPENKNELGWRENKKWKKNQDSLSLNGIDIPCVSLEYEVEINQEIGNCNAFKDASYLDDF
;
A
#
# COMPACT_ATOMS: atom_id res chain seq x y z
N MET A 1 -19.17 38.82 -1.66
CA MET A 1 -18.41 38.07 -0.63
C MET A 1 -17.82 36.84 -1.33
N ALA A 2 -16.51 36.77 -1.56
CA ALA A 2 -15.91 35.68 -2.33
C ALA A 2 -16.20 34.33 -1.63
N LEU A 3 -16.80 33.38 -2.36
CA LEU A 3 -17.12 32.06 -1.82
C LEU A 3 -15.80 31.37 -1.42
N LYS A 4 -15.59 31.13 -0.12
CA LYS A 4 -14.41 30.42 0.38
C LYS A 4 -14.49 28.97 -0.09
N ASN A 5 -13.57 28.57 -0.97
CA ASN A 5 -13.47 27.20 -1.49
C ASN A 5 -12.83 26.26 -0.45
N SER A 6 -12.86 24.95 -0.71
CA SER A 6 -12.25 23.94 0.17
C SER A 6 -10.77 24.21 0.42
N GLY A 7 -10.04 24.68 -0.60
CA GLY A 7 -8.63 25.06 -0.53
C GLY A 7 -8.32 26.09 0.56
N PHE A 8 -9.14 27.15 0.68
CA PHE A 8 -8.99 28.16 1.73
C PHE A 8 -9.02 27.56 3.14
N TYR A 9 -9.93 26.60 3.38
CA TYR A 9 -10.05 25.97 4.69
C TYR A 9 -8.91 24.98 4.95
N PHE A 10 -8.48 24.21 3.95
CA PHE A 10 -7.31 23.33 4.08
C PHE A 10 -6.01 24.11 4.35
N ASP A 11 -5.81 25.26 3.72
CA ASP A 11 -4.66 26.13 3.98
C ASP A 11 -4.66 26.66 5.42
N LYS A 12 -5.85 26.98 5.97
CA LYS A 12 -5.99 27.36 7.39
C LYS A 12 -5.68 26.20 8.33
N VAL A 13 -6.10 24.97 8.00
CA VAL A 13 -5.77 23.76 8.77
C VAL A 13 -4.27 23.48 8.76
N ASP A 14 -3.58 23.66 7.62
CA ASP A 14 -2.12 23.49 7.52
C ASP A 14 -1.36 24.55 8.33
N LEU A 15 -1.79 25.82 8.23
CA LEU A 15 -1.23 26.91 9.02
C LEU A 15 -1.37 26.65 10.53
N LEU A 16 -2.57 26.30 10.99
CA LEU A 16 -2.82 25.98 12.40
C LEU A 16 -2.00 24.77 12.85
N SER A 17 -1.86 23.75 12.00
CA SER A 17 -1.03 22.57 12.30
C SER A 17 0.45 22.91 12.48
N LYS A 18 0.98 23.84 11.67
CA LYS A 18 2.35 24.34 11.83
C LYS A 18 2.53 25.11 13.14
N ILE A 19 1.58 25.98 13.49
CA ILE A 19 1.64 26.76 14.74
C ILE A 19 1.56 25.83 15.94
N ILE A 20 0.60 24.90 15.96
CA ILE A 20 0.47 23.88 17.02
C ILE A 20 1.77 23.07 17.17
N GLY A 21 2.36 22.62 16.06
CA GLY A 21 3.62 21.89 16.08
C GLY A 21 4.81 22.70 16.60
N CYS A 22 4.83 24.02 16.34
CA CYS A 22 5.84 24.92 16.90
C CYS A 22 5.63 25.12 18.40
N SER A 23 4.39 25.35 18.83
CA SER A 23 4.05 25.52 20.24
C SER A 23 4.37 24.28 21.08
N THR A 24 4.06 23.07 20.59
CA THR A 24 4.40 21.81 21.29
C THR A 24 5.90 21.57 21.39
N LEU A 25 6.67 21.95 20.36
CA LEU A 25 8.14 21.94 20.41
C LEU A 25 8.65 22.92 21.48
N THR A 26 8.15 24.16 21.49
CA THR A 26 8.52 25.18 22.48
C THR A 26 8.20 24.74 23.90
N ILE A 27 7.01 24.16 24.13
CA ILE A 27 6.61 23.57 25.42
C ILE A 27 7.60 22.48 25.85
N SER A 28 7.98 21.60 24.92
CA SER A 28 8.93 20.52 25.20
C SER A 28 10.32 21.07 25.58
N CYS A 29 10.82 22.07 24.85
CA CYS A 29 12.10 22.72 25.16
C CYS A 29 12.08 23.45 26.51
N LEU A 30 11.02 24.21 26.79
CA LEU A 30 10.83 24.89 28.08
C LEU A 30 10.72 23.89 29.24
N SER A 31 10.09 22.73 29.02
CA SER A 31 9.97 21.69 30.03
C SER A 31 11.33 21.05 30.37
N ILE A 32 12.18 20.84 29.37
CA ILE A 32 13.54 20.33 29.56
C ILE A 32 14.41 21.37 30.27
N PHE A 33 14.31 22.65 29.88
CA PHE A 33 15.10 23.72 30.47
C PHE A 33 14.67 24.02 31.92
N GLY A 34 13.37 23.93 32.21
CA GLY A 34 12.79 24.11 33.54
C GLY A 34 13.43 23.20 34.60
N VAL A 35 13.80 21.98 34.24
CA VAL A 35 14.41 21.00 35.15
C VAL A 35 15.69 21.52 35.84
N PHE A 36 16.45 22.39 35.18
CA PHE A 36 17.77 22.84 35.63
C PHE A 36 17.76 24.20 36.36
N LEU A 37 16.57 24.80 36.55
CA LEU A 37 16.44 26.15 37.08
C LEU A 37 16.08 26.20 38.57
N SER A 38 16.53 27.26 39.24
CA SER A 38 16.23 27.55 40.64
C SER A 38 14.87 28.24 40.82
N ALA A 39 14.38 28.27 42.08
CA ALA A 39 13.01 28.56 42.50
C ALA A 39 12.22 29.59 41.67
N HIS A 40 12.64 30.86 41.60
CA HIS A 40 11.85 31.91 40.95
C HIS A 40 11.74 31.73 39.42
N TRP A 41 12.79 31.21 38.78
CA TRP A 41 12.82 30.97 37.34
C TRP A 41 11.94 29.77 36.94
N LEU A 42 11.83 28.79 37.83
CA LEU A 42 10.99 27.60 37.64
C LEU A 42 9.50 27.95 37.57
N PHE A 43 9.02 28.78 38.50
CA PHE A 43 7.63 29.27 38.49
C PHE A 43 7.32 30.13 37.26
N GLY A 44 8.26 30.97 36.82
CA GLY A 44 8.12 31.75 35.60
C GLY A 44 7.94 30.89 34.36
N ILE A 45 8.80 29.87 34.17
CA ILE A 45 8.72 28.97 33.02
C ILE A 45 7.51 28.05 33.07
N ALA A 46 7.10 27.57 34.25
CA ALA A 46 5.86 26.81 34.39
C ALA A 46 4.63 27.63 33.98
N THR A 47 4.57 28.89 34.38
CA THR A 47 3.48 29.82 34.01
C THR A 47 3.46 30.10 32.50
N ILE A 48 4.62 30.36 31.90
CA ILE A 48 4.74 30.55 30.45
C ILE A 48 4.31 29.29 29.69
N THR A 49 4.75 28.11 30.15
CA THR A 49 4.41 26.83 29.53
C THR A 49 2.91 26.56 29.58
N PHE A 50 2.26 26.87 30.71
CA PHE A 50 0.82 26.77 30.86
C PHE A 50 0.06 27.69 29.89
N ILE A 51 0.50 28.95 29.73
CA ILE A 51 -0.11 29.89 28.79
C ILE A 51 0.02 29.38 27.34
N ILE A 52 1.22 28.90 26.95
CA ILE A 52 1.44 28.34 25.61
C ILE A 52 0.58 27.08 25.41
N GLN A 53 0.43 26.23 26.43
CA GLN A 53 -0.41 25.04 26.39
C GLN A 53 -1.89 25.41 26.20
N PHE A 54 -2.38 26.43 26.90
CA PHE A 54 -3.76 26.91 26.78
C PHE A 54 -4.04 27.48 25.38
N ILE A 55 -3.11 28.29 24.84
CA ILE A 55 -3.19 28.81 23.47
C ILE A 55 -3.17 27.65 22.46
N THR A 56 -2.31 26.65 22.66
CA THR A 56 -2.21 25.47 21.80
C THR A 56 -3.53 24.70 21.78
N TRP A 57 -4.19 24.55 22.93
CA TRP A 57 -5.49 23.89 23.03
C TRP A 57 -6.59 24.66 22.28
N LEU A 58 -6.64 25.99 22.42
CA LEU A 58 -7.52 26.86 21.63
C LEU A 58 -7.27 26.70 20.12
N LEU A 59 -6.01 26.67 19.69
CA LEU A 59 -5.65 26.47 18.28
C LEU A 59 -6.07 25.08 17.78
N MET A 60 -5.96 24.03 18.60
CA MET A 60 -6.46 22.69 18.27
C MET A 60 -7.98 22.71 18.07
N TYR A 61 -8.73 23.39 18.93
CA TYR A 61 -10.18 23.55 18.80
C TYR A 61 -10.58 24.24 17.48
N PHE A 62 -9.91 25.34 17.13
CA PHE A 62 -10.16 26.01 15.85
C PHE A 62 -9.75 25.16 14.66
N LYS A 63 -8.67 24.38 14.77
CA LYS A 63 -8.24 23.47 13.72
C LYS A 63 -9.31 22.42 13.43
N THR A 64 -9.95 21.85 14.44
CA THR A 64 -11.04 20.88 14.25
C THR A 64 -12.24 21.51 13.55
N ASP A 65 -12.65 22.72 13.92
CA ASP A 65 -13.74 23.45 13.26
C ASP A 65 -13.42 23.77 11.79
N TYR A 66 -12.20 24.25 11.50
CA TYR A 66 -11.77 24.51 10.13
C TYR A 66 -11.64 23.24 9.29
N SER A 67 -11.21 22.12 9.89
CA SER A 67 -11.16 20.81 9.22
C SER A 67 -12.56 20.35 8.83
N ALA A 68 -13.53 20.48 9.73
CA ALA A 68 -14.92 20.14 9.45
C ALA A 68 -15.50 20.98 8.32
N LYS A 69 -15.23 22.29 8.31
CA LYS A 69 -15.64 23.21 7.23
C LYS A 69 -14.94 22.91 5.90
N ALA A 70 -13.65 22.55 5.91
CA ALA A 70 -12.90 22.18 4.71
C ALA A 70 -13.50 20.96 4.03
N ILE A 71 -13.80 19.93 4.82
CA ILE A 71 -14.35 18.66 4.35
C ILE A 71 -15.78 18.86 3.84
N ALA A 72 -16.63 19.56 4.59
CA ALA A 72 -17.99 19.89 4.15
C ALA A 72 -18.01 20.68 2.83
N THR A 73 -17.07 21.63 2.66
CA THR A 73 -16.95 22.41 1.42
C THR A 73 -16.41 21.58 0.27
N LYS A 74 -15.43 20.68 0.52
CA LYS A 74 -14.91 19.75 -0.49
C LYS A 74 -15.98 18.75 -0.94
N ARG A 75 -16.82 18.29 -0.02
CA ARG A 75 -18.00 17.46 -0.30
C ARG A 75 -18.95 18.18 -1.24
N LEU A 76 -19.26 19.44 -0.97
CA LEU A 76 -20.12 20.27 -1.84
C LEU A 76 -19.50 20.47 -3.23
N GLU A 77 -18.19 20.68 -3.33
CA GLU A 77 -17.48 20.81 -4.60
C GLU A 77 -17.47 19.51 -5.42
N MET A 78 -17.23 18.36 -4.77
CA MET A 78 -17.25 17.05 -5.44
C MET A 78 -18.65 16.69 -5.94
N LEU A 79 -19.67 16.86 -5.10
CA LEU A 79 -21.07 16.61 -5.50
C LEU A 79 -21.50 17.52 -6.66
N ARG A 80 -21.14 18.82 -6.61
CA ARG A 80 -21.41 19.78 -7.69
C ARG A 80 -20.74 19.37 -9.01
N GLY A 81 -19.53 18.83 -8.96
CA GLY A 81 -18.82 18.33 -10.15
C GLY A 81 -19.37 17.02 -10.73
N ILE A 82 -20.08 16.22 -9.94
CA ILE A 82 -20.62 14.91 -10.36
C ILE A 82 -22.05 15.03 -10.92
N ILE A 83 -22.85 15.95 -10.38
CA ILE A 83 -24.31 16.01 -10.61
C ILE A 83 -24.74 17.21 -11.50
N GLY A 84 -23.88 18.22 -11.68
CA GLY A 84 -24.17 19.43 -12.47
C GLY A 84 -25.04 20.46 -11.72
N GLU A 85 -24.93 21.75 -12.09
CA GLU A 85 -25.53 22.88 -11.35
C GLU A 85 -27.05 22.79 -11.15
N GLY A 86 -27.78 22.22 -12.12
CA GLY A 86 -29.25 22.16 -12.09
C GLY A 86 -29.84 21.14 -11.13
N ASN A 87 -29.16 20.01 -10.88
CA ASN A 87 -29.67 18.91 -10.05
C ASN A 87 -29.24 19.02 -8.57
N PHE A 88 -28.20 19.81 -8.30
CA PHE A 88 -27.65 20.05 -6.96
C PHE A 88 -28.67 20.63 -5.96
N TYR A 89 -29.58 21.51 -6.42
CA TYR A 89 -30.62 22.08 -5.55
C TYR A 89 -31.76 21.11 -5.24
N ARG A 90 -31.94 20.07 -6.05
CA ARG A 90 -33.06 19.13 -5.94
C ARG A 90 -32.74 17.95 -5.01
N GLU A 91 -31.49 17.47 -5.01
CA GLU A 91 -31.06 16.33 -4.17
C GLU A 91 -30.65 16.72 -2.74
N ARG A 92 -30.45 18.01 -2.45
CA ARG A 92 -30.29 18.49 -1.06
C ARG A 92 -31.52 18.21 -0.18
N LEU A 93 -32.69 18.02 -0.79
CA LEU A 93 -33.95 17.66 -0.13
C LEU A 93 -34.17 16.14 0.03
N TYR A 94 -33.36 15.29 -0.62
CA TYR A 94 -33.50 13.82 -0.59
C TYR A 94 -32.59 13.12 0.42
N ILE A 95 -31.72 13.87 1.10
CA ILE A 95 -30.82 13.30 2.12
C ILE A 95 -31.59 12.86 3.39
N ASP A 96 -32.87 13.22 3.52
CA ASP A 96 -33.76 12.81 4.62
C ASP A 96 -34.80 11.72 4.26
N GLY A 97 -34.71 11.07 3.09
CA GLY A 97 -35.59 9.93 2.81
C GLY A 97 -35.61 9.46 1.36
N ASP A 98 -35.52 8.13 1.21
CA ASP A 98 -35.75 7.32 0.01
C ASP A 98 -35.34 7.90 -1.34
N ALA A 99 -34.13 7.53 -1.79
CA ALA A 99 -33.73 7.67 -3.18
C ALA A 99 -33.75 6.30 -3.87
N GLU A 100 -34.86 6.01 -4.55
CA GLU A 100 -34.93 4.97 -5.58
C GLU A 100 -33.99 5.32 -6.74
N ASN A 101 -32.96 4.49 -6.85
CA ASN A 101 -32.43 3.87 -8.07
C ASN A 101 -32.89 4.47 -9.41
N ASN A 102 -32.17 5.47 -9.91
CA ASN A 102 -32.02 5.72 -11.35
C ASN A 102 -30.83 6.66 -11.57
N ASN A 103 -29.61 6.11 -11.69
CA ASN A 103 -28.47 6.67 -12.43
C ASN A 103 -27.21 5.79 -12.26
N GLY A 104 -27.24 4.57 -12.77
CA GLY A 104 -26.15 3.58 -12.63
C GLY A 104 -24.77 4.08 -13.08
N PHE A 105 -24.71 4.96 -14.08
CA PHE A 105 -23.45 5.53 -14.60
C PHE A 105 -22.75 6.48 -13.62
N HIS A 106 -23.49 7.32 -12.90
CA HIS A 106 -22.93 8.26 -11.94
C HIS A 106 -22.45 7.54 -10.66
N ALA A 107 -23.19 6.50 -10.24
CA ALA A 107 -22.82 5.68 -9.11
C ALA A 107 -21.53 4.87 -9.37
N GLU A 108 -21.40 4.25 -10.55
CA GLU A 108 -20.20 3.49 -10.91
C GLU A 108 -18.96 4.40 -10.98
N LYS A 109 -19.09 5.57 -11.59
CA LYS A 109 -18.01 6.56 -11.67
C LYS A 109 -17.56 7.02 -10.27
N LEU A 110 -18.51 7.30 -9.38
CA LEU A 110 -18.20 7.73 -8.02
C LEU A 110 -17.53 6.60 -7.21
N THR A 111 -18.03 5.38 -7.29
CA THR A 111 -17.41 4.21 -6.64
C THR A 111 -15.96 4.03 -7.09
N ARG A 112 -15.67 4.17 -8.39
CA ARG A 112 -14.28 4.07 -8.90
C ARG A 112 -13.39 5.19 -8.37
N LEU A 113 -13.88 6.43 -8.29
CA LEU A 113 -13.11 7.55 -7.72
C LEU A 113 -12.82 7.35 -6.23
N ILE A 114 -13.79 6.84 -5.47
CA ILE A 114 -13.60 6.50 -4.05
C ILE A 114 -12.55 5.39 -3.92
N GLN A 115 -12.63 4.36 -4.76
CA GLN A 115 -11.67 3.25 -4.76
C GLN A 115 -10.24 3.72 -5.07
N GLU A 116 -10.06 4.51 -6.12
CA GLU A 116 -8.77 5.10 -6.49
C GLU A 116 -8.20 5.90 -5.31
N ASN A 117 -9.02 6.74 -4.69
CA ASN A 117 -8.60 7.59 -3.60
C ASN A 117 -8.27 6.78 -2.33
N ALA A 118 -9.07 5.76 -2.01
CA ALA A 118 -8.83 4.85 -0.89
C ALA A 118 -7.51 4.09 -1.09
N TYR A 119 -7.27 3.57 -2.30
CA TYR A 119 -6.00 2.91 -2.65
C TYR A 119 -4.81 3.87 -2.48
N TRP A 120 -4.88 5.09 -3.01
CA TRP A 120 -3.80 6.08 -2.89
C TRP A 120 -3.54 6.48 -1.45
N ASN A 121 -4.60 6.78 -0.69
CA ASN A 121 -4.49 7.20 0.70
C ASN A 121 -3.95 6.09 1.58
N SER A 122 -4.31 4.81 1.33
CA SER A 122 -3.72 3.70 2.07
C SER A 122 -2.18 3.72 1.96
N ILE A 123 -1.63 3.92 0.75
CA ILE A 123 -0.19 3.98 0.52
C ILE A 123 0.44 5.22 1.16
N LEU A 124 -0.24 6.37 1.08
CA LEU A 124 0.28 7.61 1.66
C LEU A 124 0.29 7.57 3.19
N TYR A 125 -0.74 7.00 3.81
CA TYR A 125 -0.85 6.88 5.26
C TYR A 125 0.20 5.95 5.84
N ILE A 126 0.48 4.80 5.20
CA ILE A 126 1.57 3.93 5.69
C ILE A 126 2.94 4.60 5.55
N LYS A 127 3.17 5.42 4.51
CA LYS A 127 4.42 6.18 4.37
C LYS A 127 4.53 7.30 5.41
N ALA A 128 3.42 7.98 5.71
CA ALA A 128 3.37 8.98 6.77
C ALA A 128 3.59 8.36 8.16
N PHE A 129 2.99 7.19 8.42
CA PHE A 129 3.20 6.40 9.61
C PHE A 129 4.69 6.07 9.80
N GLN A 130 5.35 5.52 8.77
CA GLN A 130 6.78 5.18 8.84
C GLN A 130 7.65 6.38 9.21
N CYS A 131 7.41 7.55 8.60
CA CYS A 131 8.14 8.76 8.94
C CYS A 131 7.89 9.23 10.38
N LYS A 132 6.63 9.18 10.83
CA LYS A 132 6.24 9.64 12.18
C LYS A 132 6.66 8.68 13.28
N LEU A 133 6.66 7.37 13.01
CA LEU A 133 7.13 6.33 13.93
C LEU A 133 8.59 6.55 14.30
N TYR A 134 9.44 6.88 13.32
CA TYR A 134 10.84 7.22 13.60
C TYR A 134 10.97 8.42 14.53
N SER A 135 10.23 9.51 14.26
CA SER A 135 10.21 10.68 15.15
C SER A 135 9.70 10.36 16.55
N PHE A 136 8.71 9.47 16.66
CA PHE A 136 8.15 9.02 17.93
C PHE A 136 9.17 8.22 18.76
N ILE A 137 9.84 7.23 18.15
CA ILE A 137 10.90 6.45 18.79
C ILE A 137 12.05 7.35 19.24
N ALA A 138 12.50 8.28 18.37
CA ALA A 138 13.53 9.24 18.73
C ALA A 138 13.14 10.11 19.93
N THR A 139 11.86 10.50 20.03
CA THR A 139 11.34 11.26 21.17
C THR A 139 11.35 10.42 22.45
N ILE A 140 10.98 9.13 22.39
CA ILE A 140 11.06 8.22 23.54
C ILE A 140 12.51 8.10 24.04
N LEU A 141 13.46 7.88 23.14
CA LEU A 141 14.88 7.75 23.49
C LEU A 141 15.42 9.04 24.14
N LEU A 142 15.04 10.20 23.61
CA LEU A 142 15.41 11.49 24.19
C LEU A 142 14.82 11.67 25.60
N LEU A 143 13.55 11.32 25.80
CA LEU A 143 12.90 11.39 27.11
C LEU A 143 13.57 10.47 28.13
N ILE A 144 13.92 9.23 27.75
CA ILE A 144 14.65 8.30 28.60
C ILE A 144 16.01 8.89 28.99
N LEU A 145 16.75 9.46 28.03
CA LEU A 145 18.04 10.10 28.29
C LEU A 145 17.93 11.27 29.28
N ILE A 146 16.88 12.10 29.14
CA ILE A 146 16.59 13.20 30.06
C ILE A 146 16.30 12.66 31.47
N ILE A 147 15.48 11.62 31.60
CA ILE A 147 15.15 11.00 32.90
C ILE A 147 16.40 10.43 33.57
N ILE A 148 17.28 9.75 32.83
CA ILE A 148 18.54 9.21 33.35
C ILE A 148 19.45 10.34 33.83
N THR A 149 19.56 11.43 33.05
CA THR A 149 20.37 12.60 33.39
C THR A 149 19.82 13.32 34.63
N MET A 150 18.49 13.44 34.74
CA MET A 150 17.83 13.94 35.94
C MET A 150 18.16 13.10 37.16
N TYR A 151 18.05 11.76 37.07
CA TYR A 151 18.37 10.86 38.17
C TYR A 151 19.84 10.98 38.61
N ALA A 152 20.77 11.13 37.66
CA ALA A 152 22.19 11.26 37.97
C ALA A 152 22.59 12.63 38.55
N THR A 153 21.82 13.69 38.31
CA THR A 153 22.14 15.07 38.72
C THR A 153 21.38 15.54 39.96
N LEU A 154 20.34 14.81 40.38
CA LEU A 154 19.51 15.15 41.53
C LEU A 154 20.06 14.57 42.84
N THR A 155 20.96 15.30 43.47
CA THR A 155 21.37 15.08 44.87
C THR A 155 20.46 15.87 45.84
N ASP A 156 19.65 15.11 46.60
CA ASP A 156 19.12 15.34 47.96
C ASP A 156 18.41 16.63 48.43
N ASN A 157 18.06 17.60 47.58
CA ASN A 157 17.19 18.71 48.02
C ASN A 157 15.70 18.52 47.65
N LEU A 158 14.86 18.31 48.68
CA LEU A 158 13.41 18.07 48.65
C LEU A 158 12.56 19.26 48.13
N ASP A 159 13.12 20.47 48.11
CA ASP A 159 12.36 21.72 47.99
C ASP A 159 11.65 21.98 46.64
N PHE A 160 11.81 21.10 45.64
CA PHE A 160 11.28 21.33 44.28
C PHE A 160 10.62 20.10 43.64
N GLN A 161 10.24 19.08 44.43
CA GLN A 161 9.61 17.86 43.93
C GLN A 161 8.29 18.14 43.19
N TYR A 162 7.40 18.97 43.75
CA TYR A 162 6.09 19.27 43.16
C TYR A 162 6.18 19.92 41.77
N SER A 163 7.07 20.88 41.60
CA SER A 163 7.31 21.54 40.31
C SER A 163 7.90 20.59 39.26
N ARG A 164 8.77 19.64 39.66
CA ARG A 164 9.30 18.62 38.76
C ARG A 164 8.24 17.60 38.34
N THR A 165 7.33 17.24 39.25
CA THR A 165 6.17 16.38 38.93
C THR A 165 5.23 17.06 37.92
N ILE A 166 5.00 18.38 38.04
CA ILE A 166 4.20 19.14 37.06
C ILE A 166 4.83 19.07 35.66
N PHE A 167 6.15 19.20 35.54
CA PHE A 167 6.84 19.02 34.26
C PHE A 167 6.71 17.59 33.71
N GLY A 168 6.76 16.57 34.57
CA GLY A 168 6.49 15.18 34.19
C GLY A 168 5.09 15.00 33.58
N ILE A 169 4.06 15.61 34.18
CA ILE A 169 2.68 15.57 33.68
C ILE A 169 2.56 16.25 32.30
N LEU A 170 3.24 17.39 32.10
CA LEU A 170 3.22 18.12 30.83
C LEU A 170 3.89 17.34 29.69
N VAL A 171 4.92 16.55 29.97
CA VAL A 171 5.56 15.66 29.00
C VAL A 171 4.62 14.55 28.53
N ILE A 172 3.81 13.98 29.44
CA ILE A 172 2.86 12.90 29.12
C ILE A 172 1.82 13.36 28.09
N ASN A 173 1.33 14.60 28.18
CA ASN A 173 0.34 15.12 27.21
C ASN A 173 0.92 15.25 25.79
N ASN A 174 2.15 15.74 25.67
CA ASN A 174 2.84 15.82 24.38
C ASN A 174 3.12 14.43 23.79
N PHE A 175 3.47 13.48 24.66
CA PHE A 175 3.67 12.09 24.28
C PHE A 175 2.37 11.45 23.76
N TYR A 176 1.25 11.66 24.46
CA TYR A 176 -0.07 11.19 24.03
C TYR A 176 -0.45 11.74 22.65
N ASN A 177 -0.22 13.04 22.41
CA ASN A 177 -0.52 13.65 21.11
C ASN A 177 0.30 13.04 19.97
N LEU A 178 1.61 12.78 20.19
CA LEU A 178 2.45 12.10 19.20
C LEU A 178 2.00 10.66 18.96
N PHE A 179 1.69 9.92 20.02
CA PHE A 179 1.18 8.56 19.92
C PHE A 179 -0.16 8.51 19.16
N SER A 180 -1.09 9.40 19.50
CA SER A 180 -2.41 9.51 18.86
C SER A 180 -2.29 9.84 17.37
N GLU A 181 -1.37 10.74 16.98
CA GLU A 181 -1.12 11.04 15.57
C GLU A 181 -0.53 9.83 14.81
N VAL A 182 0.45 9.13 15.40
CA VAL A 182 1.05 7.90 14.82
C VAL A 182 0.02 6.79 14.66
N SER A 183 -0.75 6.52 15.71
CA SER A 183 -1.82 5.52 15.71
C SER A 183 -2.90 5.86 14.68
N GLY A 184 -3.26 7.15 14.57
CA GLY A 184 -4.22 7.65 13.57
C GLY A 184 -3.79 7.37 12.13
N PHE A 185 -2.49 7.50 11.81
CA PHE A 185 -1.98 7.17 10.48
C PHE A 185 -2.08 5.66 10.17
N TYR A 186 -1.75 4.81 11.15
CA TYR A 186 -1.85 3.35 10.98
C TYR A 186 -3.30 2.89 10.83
N ARG A 187 -4.21 3.42 11.66
CA ARG A 187 -5.65 3.16 11.55
C ARG A 187 -6.18 3.58 10.17
N ALA A 188 -5.88 4.80 9.74
CA ALA A 188 -6.34 5.33 8.45
C ALA A 188 -5.83 4.49 7.27
N HIS A 189 -4.59 3.98 7.32
CA HIS A 189 -4.09 3.04 6.33
C HIS A 189 -4.97 1.78 6.23
N ASN A 190 -5.23 1.14 7.37
CA ASN A 190 -5.99 -0.11 7.43
C ASN A 190 -7.44 0.08 6.97
N GLU A 191 -8.12 1.15 7.40
CA GLU A 191 -9.51 1.39 6.99
C GLU A 191 -9.62 1.76 5.51
N MET A 192 -8.69 2.55 4.96
CA MET A 192 -8.64 2.82 3.52
C MET A 192 -8.41 1.54 2.70
N LYS A 193 -7.54 0.64 3.18
CA LYS A 193 -7.31 -0.67 2.54
C LYS A 193 -8.56 -1.55 2.59
N LYS A 194 -9.30 -1.55 3.71
CA LYS A 194 -10.58 -2.28 3.82
C LYS A 194 -11.64 -1.75 2.86
N ILE A 195 -11.74 -0.44 2.69
CA ILE A 195 -12.68 0.18 1.72
C ILE A 195 -12.32 -0.23 0.30
N ASP A 196 -11.04 -0.14 -0.07
CA ASP A 196 -10.56 -0.55 -1.39
C ASP A 196 -10.84 -2.03 -1.68
N ASN A 197 -10.47 -2.92 -0.75
CA ASN A 197 -10.72 -4.35 -0.86
C ASN A 197 -12.21 -4.67 -0.95
N PHE A 198 -13.06 -3.98 -0.18
CA PHE A 198 -14.50 -4.19 -0.23
C PHE A 198 -15.08 -3.84 -1.61
N ILE A 199 -14.64 -2.73 -2.21
CA ILE A 199 -15.05 -2.35 -3.56
C ILE A 199 -14.55 -3.37 -4.58
N GLU A 200 -13.30 -3.84 -4.45
CA GLU A 200 -12.72 -4.81 -5.37
C GLU A 200 -13.45 -6.16 -5.33
N ILE A 201 -13.72 -6.69 -4.13
CA ILE A 201 -14.46 -7.96 -3.96
C ILE A 201 -15.88 -7.86 -4.53
N ASN A 202 -16.50 -6.69 -4.41
CA ASN A 202 -17.89 -6.47 -4.81
C ASN A 202 -18.02 -5.76 -6.16
N ASP A 203 -17.01 -5.78 -7.04
CA ASP A 203 -16.91 -4.95 -8.26
C ASP A 203 -18.24 -4.68 -8.98
N ARG A 204 -19.03 -5.73 -9.28
CA ARG A 204 -20.32 -5.62 -10.00
C ARG A 204 -21.47 -5.06 -9.16
N ASN A 205 -21.43 -5.24 -7.84
CA ASN A 205 -22.47 -4.82 -6.89
C ASN A 205 -22.07 -3.59 -6.06
N ALA A 206 -20.81 -3.14 -6.14
CA ALA A 206 -20.30 -2.01 -5.37
C ALA A 206 -21.11 -0.72 -5.57
N PRO A 207 -21.64 -0.38 -6.78
CA PRO A 207 -22.53 0.76 -6.95
C PRO A 207 -23.83 0.68 -6.13
N LYS A 208 -24.33 -0.54 -5.83
CA LYS A 208 -25.51 -0.73 -4.95
C LYS A 208 -25.20 -0.44 -3.49
N TYR A 209 -23.94 -0.60 -3.08
CA TYR A 209 -23.45 -0.32 -1.73
C TYR A 209 -22.85 1.08 -1.59
N LEU A 210 -23.05 1.96 -2.58
CA LEU A 210 -22.41 3.27 -2.63
C LEU A 210 -22.66 4.10 -1.38
N SER A 211 -23.89 4.11 -0.84
CA SER A 211 -24.20 4.86 0.38
C SER A 211 -23.37 4.40 1.58
N TYR A 212 -23.17 3.09 1.73
CA TYR A 212 -22.33 2.52 2.78
C TYR A 212 -20.85 2.82 2.55
N ILE A 213 -20.35 2.61 1.33
CA ILE A 213 -18.97 2.88 0.93
C ILE A 213 -18.62 4.34 1.17
N TYR A 214 -19.50 5.25 0.72
CA TYR A 214 -19.33 6.68 0.83
C TYR A 214 -19.35 7.14 2.29
N SER A 215 -20.32 6.69 3.09
CA SER A 215 -20.39 7.00 4.52
C SER A 215 -19.13 6.56 5.26
N LYS A 216 -18.62 5.36 4.96
CA LYS A 216 -17.40 4.84 5.58
C LYS A 216 -16.18 5.65 5.15
N TYR A 217 -16.03 5.89 3.85
CA TYR A 217 -14.92 6.67 3.30
C TYR A 217 -14.85 8.11 3.84
N GLU A 218 -15.99 8.80 3.93
CA GLU A 218 -16.07 10.15 4.49
C GLU A 218 -15.69 10.18 5.97
N HIS A 219 -16.20 9.22 6.75
CA HIS A 219 -15.85 9.11 8.16
C HIS A 219 -14.33 8.94 8.35
N GLU A 220 -13.70 8.09 7.55
CA GLU A 220 -12.27 7.84 7.65
C GLU A 220 -11.44 9.06 7.21
N ILE A 221 -11.82 9.75 6.12
CA ILE A 221 -11.14 10.99 5.73
C ILE A 221 -11.26 12.07 6.80
N PHE A 222 -12.41 12.15 7.47
CA PHE A 222 -12.64 13.14 8.51
C PHE A 222 -11.80 12.89 9.76
N THR A 223 -11.67 11.63 10.17
CA THR A 223 -10.95 11.27 11.40
C THR A 223 -9.46 11.07 11.18
N ALA A 224 -9.00 10.91 9.94
CA ALA A 224 -7.61 10.63 9.63
C ALA A 224 -6.70 11.87 9.81
N PRO A 225 -5.45 11.69 10.27
CA PRO A 225 -4.50 12.79 10.35
C PRO A 225 -4.14 13.35 8.96
N SER A 226 -3.83 14.64 8.90
CA SER A 226 -3.46 15.31 7.64
C SER A 226 -2.12 14.82 7.09
N ILE A 227 -2.09 14.43 5.80
CA ILE A 227 -0.86 14.01 5.11
C ILE A 227 -0.05 15.23 4.70
N LYS A 228 1.24 15.28 5.05
CA LYS A 228 2.13 16.38 4.63
C LYS A 228 2.27 16.42 3.10
N LYS A 229 2.20 17.63 2.52
CA LYS A 229 2.37 17.88 1.06
C LYS A 229 3.68 17.29 0.51
N SER A 230 4.76 17.32 1.28
CA SER A 230 6.05 16.76 0.88
C SER A 230 5.99 15.25 0.64
N ILE A 231 5.24 14.51 1.47
CA ILE A 231 5.03 13.06 1.31
C ILE A 231 4.22 12.82 0.04
N TYR A 232 3.15 13.58 -0.16
CA TYR A 232 2.34 13.47 -1.38
C TYR A 232 3.18 13.70 -2.65
N LEU A 233 3.94 14.80 -2.72
CA LEU A 233 4.79 15.11 -3.87
C LEU A 233 5.83 14.01 -4.13
N LYS A 234 6.49 13.51 -3.07
CA LYS A 234 7.50 12.45 -3.16
C LYS A 234 6.96 11.14 -3.74
N TYR A 235 5.73 10.75 -3.40
CA TYR A 235 5.18 9.43 -3.76
C TYR A 235 4.11 9.47 -4.86
N SER A 236 3.60 10.65 -5.25
CA SER A 236 2.49 10.81 -6.20
C SER A 236 2.71 10.11 -7.54
N ALA A 237 3.88 10.25 -8.17
CA ALA A 237 4.19 9.62 -9.45
C ALA A 237 4.20 8.09 -9.36
N LYS A 238 4.76 7.54 -8.27
CA LYS A 238 4.82 6.10 -8.02
C LYS A 238 3.43 5.51 -7.79
N ILE A 239 2.59 6.20 -7.02
CA ILE A 239 1.21 5.79 -6.72
C ILE A 239 0.34 5.82 -7.99
N LYS A 240 0.46 6.87 -8.81
CA LYS A 240 -0.25 6.94 -10.09
C LYS A 240 0.16 5.78 -11.00
N ARG A 241 1.46 5.49 -11.09
CA ARG A 241 1.96 4.35 -11.87
C ARG A 241 1.41 3.01 -11.35
N SER A 242 1.39 2.80 -10.03
CA SER A 242 0.87 1.55 -9.46
C SER A 242 -0.64 1.38 -9.68
N TRP A 243 -1.40 2.48 -9.64
CA TRP A 243 -2.83 2.47 -9.98
C TRP A 243 -3.09 2.19 -11.46
N ILE A 244 -2.35 2.83 -12.37
CA ILE A 244 -2.45 2.57 -13.82
C ILE A 244 -2.10 1.11 -14.10
N GLN A 245 -1.06 0.57 -13.46
CA GLN A 245 -0.70 -0.83 -13.58
C GLN A 245 -1.81 -1.75 -13.07
N ARG A 246 -2.43 -1.43 -11.93
CA ARG A 246 -3.60 -2.17 -11.41
C ARG A 246 -4.78 -2.16 -12.41
N LEU A 247 -5.11 -1.01 -13.00
CA LEU A 247 -6.20 -0.90 -13.98
C LEU A 247 -5.88 -1.63 -15.29
N TYR A 248 -4.64 -1.51 -15.79
CA TYR A 248 -4.16 -2.26 -16.95
C TYR A 248 -4.28 -3.76 -16.71
N ASN A 249 -3.85 -4.23 -15.52
CA ASN A 249 -3.91 -5.64 -15.15
C ASN A 249 -5.36 -6.13 -15.04
N LYS A 250 -6.27 -5.35 -14.44
CA LYS A 250 -7.71 -5.68 -14.34
C LYS A 250 -8.38 -5.82 -15.71
N ASN A 251 -8.02 -4.95 -16.67
CA ASN A 251 -8.64 -4.94 -17.99
C ASN A 251 -8.04 -5.96 -18.97
N ASN A 252 -6.81 -6.45 -18.72
CA ASN A 252 -6.09 -7.31 -19.67
C ASN A 252 -5.90 -8.77 -19.23
N PHE A 253 -6.15 -9.15 -17.98
CA PHE A 253 -5.88 -10.52 -17.50
C PHE A 253 -7.08 -11.16 -16.79
N GLN A 254 -7.83 -11.93 -17.56
CA GLN A 254 -8.97 -12.72 -17.13
C GLN A 254 -8.51 -14.10 -16.63
N SER A 255 -8.88 -14.47 -15.40
CA SER A 255 -8.65 -15.81 -14.82
C SER A 255 -9.08 -16.94 -15.76
N LYS A 256 -10.12 -16.74 -16.56
CA LYS A 256 -10.57 -17.72 -17.57
C LYS A 256 -9.59 -17.89 -18.73
N LYS A 257 -9.02 -16.82 -19.28
CA LYS A 257 -8.17 -16.91 -20.48
C LYS A 257 -6.86 -17.64 -20.20
N LEU A 258 -6.24 -17.39 -19.05
CA LEU A 258 -5.02 -18.08 -18.65
C LEU A 258 -5.30 -19.55 -18.33
N ILE A 259 -6.37 -19.85 -17.57
CA ILE A 259 -6.75 -21.23 -17.29
C ILE A 259 -7.06 -21.97 -18.59
N ASP A 260 -7.87 -21.41 -19.49
CA ASP A 260 -8.19 -22.00 -20.80
C ASP A 260 -6.94 -22.19 -21.68
N ALA A 261 -5.96 -21.29 -21.60
CA ALA A 261 -4.70 -21.41 -22.32
C ALA A 261 -3.81 -22.51 -21.73
N VAL A 262 -3.66 -22.58 -20.40
CA VAL A 262 -2.89 -23.61 -19.71
C VAL A 262 -3.48 -25.00 -19.93
N THR A 263 -4.80 -25.13 -19.82
CA THR A 263 -5.50 -26.39 -20.03
C THR A 263 -5.33 -26.89 -21.47
N GLU A 264 -5.56 -26.03 -22.48
CA GLU A 264 -5.39 -26.44 -23.88
C GLU A 264 -3.94 -26.61 -24.30
N LEU A 265 -3.02 -25.84 -23.74
CA LEU A 265 -1.58 -26.04 -23.95
C LEU A 265 -1.15 -27.39 -23.40
N THR A 266 -1.66 -27.80 -22.24
CA THR A 266 -1.37 -29.14 -21.67
C THR A 266 -1.87 -30.26 -22.59
N LEU A 267 -3.07 -30.12 -23.14
CA LEU A 267 -3.59 -31.08 -24.13
C LEU A 267 -2.77 -31.08 -25.43
N LEU A 268 -2.31 -29.91 -25.89
CA LEU A 268 -1.45 -29.80 -27.07
C LEU A 268 -0.11 -30.52 -26.85
N LEU A 269 0.48 -30.39 -25.67
CA LEU A 269 1.79 -30.95 -25.33
C LEU A 269 1.74 -32.40 -24.83
N GLN A 270 0.57 -33.05 -24.85
CA GLN A 270 0.41 -34.44 -24.41
C GLN A 270 1.28 -35.46 -25.18
N SER A 271 1.67 -35.13 -26.41
CA SER A 271 2.49 -36.00 -27.27
C SER A 271 4.00 -35.82 -27.05
N ILE A 272 4.40 -34.86 -26.21
CA ILE A 272 5.81 -34.62 -25.89
C ILE A 272 6.30 -35.76 -24.99
N THR A 273 7.44 -36.36 -25.34
CA THR A 273 7.95 -37.54 -24.63
C THR A 273 8.82 -37.18 -23.42
N GLU A 274 9.37 -35.97 -23.43
CA GLU A 274 10.20 -35.45 -22.37
C GLU A 274 9.37 -34.78 -21.26
N GLU A 275 9.91 -34.78 -20.06
CA GLU A 275 9.33 -34.07 -18.92
C GLU A 275 9.33 -32.57 -19.17
N TRP A 276 8.20 -31.93 -18.91
CA TRP A 276 8.02 -30.48 -18.97
C TRP A 276 7.09 -30.03 -17.85
N ASN A 277 7.31 -28.82 -17.33
CA ASN A 277 6.52 -28.25 -16.24
C ASN A 277 6.28 -26.76 -16.48
N ILE A 278 5.12 -26.26 -16.09
CA ILE A 278 4.87 -24.82 -15.97
C ILE A 278 5.65 -24.27 -14.78
N THR A 279 6.32 -23.15 -15.00
CA THR A 279 7.13 -22.42 -14.02
C THR A 279 6.77 -20.92 -14.07
N GLY A 280 7.49 -20.10 -13.30
CA GLY A 280 7.42 -18.66 -13.35
C GLY A 280 6.08 -18.08 -12.89
N GLY A 281 5.68 -16.97 -13.52
CA GLY A 281 4.50 -16.20 -13.13
C GLY A 281 3.21 -17.02 -13.19
N ALA A 282 3.05 -17.82 -14.25
CA ALA A 282 1.88 -18.68 -14.44
C ALA A 282 1.74 -19.72 -13.34
N ASN A 283 2.82 -20.44 -12.99
CA ASN A 283 2.77 -21.44 -11.91
C ASN A 283 2.36 -20.81 -10.57
N ARG A 284 2.96 -19.67 -10.20
CA ARG A 284 2.61 -18.94 -8.98
C ARG A 284 1.17 -18.42 -8.99
N TYR A 285 0.66 -17.99 -10.14
CA TYR A 285 -0.73 -17.57 -10.29
C TYR A 285 -1.70 -18.74 -10.08
N LEU A 286 -1.45 -19.86 -10.75
CA LEU A 286 -2.32 -21.05 -10.67
C LEU A 286 -2.43 -21.60 -9.24
N ARG A 287 -1.41 -21.37 -8.41
CA ARG A 287 -1.36 -21.77 -7.00
C ARG A 287 -1.80 -20.70 -6.01
N GLY A 288 -2.28 -19.55 -6.49
CA GLY A 288 -2.79 -18.47 -5.64
C GLY A 288 -1.72 -17.64 -4.93
N VAL A 289 -0.44 -17.77 -5.31
CA VAL A 289 0.69 -17.03 -4.72
C VAL A 289 0.86 -15.66 -5.36
N GLN A 290 0.61 -15.57 -6.67
CA GLN A 290 0.75 -14.34 -7.44
C GLN A 290 -0.62 -13.92 -8.00
N ILE A 291 -0.90 -12.62 -7.97
CA ILE A 291 -2.19 -12.06 -8.40
C ILE A 291 -2.31 -11.86 -9.93
N TYR A 292 -1.23 -12.04 -10.70
CA TYR A 292 -1.22 -11.96 -12.17
C TYR A 292 -0.13 -12.84 -12.78
N ALA A 293 -0.25 -13.22 -14.07
CA ALA A 293 0.82 -13.82 -14.88
C ALA A 293 0.77 -13.21 -16.28
N ASN A 294 1.91 -12.75 -16.80
CA ASN A 294 1.96 -12.04 -18.10
C ASN A 294 2.13 -13.02 -19.28
N ASP A 295 2.74 -14.15 -18.99
CA ASP A 295 3.27 -15.18 -19.86
C ASP A 295 3.08 -16.55 -19.18
N ILE A 296 3.30 -17.60 -19.95
CA ILE A 296 3.40 -18.97 -19.44
C ILE A 296 4.82 -19.46 -19.72
N ASP A 297 5.59 -19.62 -18.66
CA ASP A 297 6.92 -20.20 -18.73
C ASP A 297 6.84 -21.73 -18.62
N ILE A 298 7.52 -22.43 -19.53
CA ILE A 298 7.68 -23.88 -19.49
C ILE A 298 9.16 -24.22 -19.38
N ILE A 299 9.49 -25.02 -18.38
CA ILE A 299 10.81 -25.62 -18.21
C ILE A 299 10.79 -27.07 -18.69
N THR A 300 11.82 -27.48 -19.43
CA THR A 300 11.93 -28.81 -20.04
C THR A 300 13.41 -29.16 -20.28
N THR A 301 13.69 -30.36 -20.80
CA THR A 301 15.02 -30.75 -21.32
C THR A 301 15.31 -30.08 -22.68
N GLU A 302 16.57 -30.09 -23.14
CA GLU A 302 16.93 -29.70 -24.51
C GLU A 302 16.11 -30.46 -25.55
N LYS A 303 15.98 -31.79 -25.37
CA LYS A 303 15.19 -32.64 -26.26
C LYS A 303 13.73 -32.22 -26.26
N GLY A 304 13.15 -31.95 -25.09
CA GLY A 304 11.76 -31.52 -24.97
C GLY A 304 11.52 -30.15 -25.61
N ALA A 305 12.43 -29.19 -25.45
CA ALA A 305 12.34 -27.90 -26.14
C ALA A 305 12.36 -28.06 -27.67
N ASN A 306 13.19 -28.97 -28.20
CA ASN A 306 13.22 -29.27 -29.63
C ASN A 306 11.95 -30.01 -30.11
N GLU A 307 11.39 -30.93 -29.31
CA GLU A 307 10.12 -31.60 -29.61
C GLU A 307 8.96 -30.60 -29.66
N ILE A 308 8.86 -29.72 -28.66
CA ILE A 308 7.85 -28.65 -28.62
C ILE A 308 8.04 -27.70 -29.80
N CYS A 309 9.27 -27.29 -30.11
CA CYS A 309 9.54 -26.40 -31.24
C CYS A 309 9.06 -26.99 -32.57
N LYS A 310 9.31 -28.29 -32.82
CA LYS A 310 8.81 -28.98 -34.03
C LYS A 310 7.29 -29.13 -34.05
N LEU A 311 6.68 -29.35 -32.89
CA LEU A 311 5.22 -29.43 -32.77
C LEU A 311 4.57 -28.09 -33.13
N ILE A 312 5.11 -26.98 -32.63
CA ILE A 312 4.60 -25.63 -32.87
C ILE A 312 4.95 -25.12 -34.27
N TYR A 313 6.16 -25.44 -34.76
CA TYR A 313 6.66 -25.04 -36.07
C TYR A 313 7.10 -26.27 -36.89
N PRO A 314 6.17 -27.01 -37.53
CA PRO A 314 6.48 -28.23 -38.27
C PRO A 314 7.49 -28.04 -39.42
N SER A 315 7.60 -26.81 -39.94
CA SER A 315 8.58 -26.44 -40.97
C SER A 315 9.99 -26.18 -40.44
N PHE A 316 10.19 -26.22 -39.12
CA PHE A 316 11.51 -26.00 -38.50
C PHE A 316 12.37 -27.26 -38.62
N ASN A 317 13.32 -27.21 -39.55
CA ASN A 317 14.25 -28.33 -39.83
C ASN A 317 15.55 -28.26 -39.01
N GLY A 318 15.72 -27.24 -38.17
CA GLY A 318 16.92 -27.01 -37.35
C GLY A 318 16.87 -27.70 -35.98
N LYS A 319 17.92 -27.48 -35.19
CA LYS A 319 17.91 -27.67 -33.73
C LYS A 319 17.96 -26.30 -33.07
N LEU A 320 17.27 -26.15 -31.95
CA LEU A 320 17.39 -24.95 -31.12
C LEU A 320 18.85 -24.78 -30.68
N CYS A 321 19.31 -23.54 -30.64
CA CYS A 321 20.60 -23.20 -30.06
C CYS A 321 20.40 -22.63 -28.67
N LYS A 322 21.37 -22.84 -27.78
CA LYS A 322 21.37 -22.24 -26.46
C LYS A 322 21.55 -20.72 -26.60
N THR A 323 20.62 -19.94 -26.07
CA THR A 323 20.69 -18.47 -26.05
C THR A 323 20.88 -17.99 -24.62
N THR A 324 21.42 -16.79 -24.46
CA THR A 324 21.65 -16.16 -23.15
C THR A 324 20.82 -14.89 -23.06
N SER A 325 20.01 -14.77 -22.01
CA SER A 325 19.26 -13.57 -21.65
C SER A 325 19.55 -13.23 -20.20
N GLU A 326 20.16 -12.07 -19.95
CA GLU A 326 20.52 -11.60 -18.60
C GLU A 326 21.24 -12.67 -17.75
N ASN A 327 20.53 -13.26 -16.79
CA ASN A 327 21.01 -14.24 -15.84
C ASN A 327 20.57 -15.68 -16.16
N ILE A 328 19.97 -15.93 -17.33
CA ILE A 328 19.47 -17.23 -17.76
C ILE A 328 20.06 -17.60 -19.12
N LYS A 329 20.48 -18.86 -19.27
CA LYS A 329 20.92 -19.42 -20.54
C LYS A 329 20.25 -20.75 -20.80
N SER A 330 19.51 -20.89 -21.90
CA SER A 330 18.69 -22.08 -22.19
C SER A 330 18.50 -22.29 -23.68
N PHE A 331 18.03 -23.48 -24.06
CA PHE A 331 17.45 -23.72 -25.39
C PHE A 331 16.08 -23.05 -25.43
N TYR A 332 16.12 -21.77 -25.78
CA TYR A 332 15.00 -20.86 -25.65
C TYR A 332 14.29 -20.64 -26.98
N PHE A 333 12.96 -20.62 -26.94
CA PHE A 333 12.16 -19.98 -27.97
C PHE A 333 10.81 -19.57 -27.37
N THR A 334 10.10 -18.73 -28.12
CA THR A 334 8.79 -18.24 -27.71
C THR A 334 7.78 -18.36 -28.85
N PHE A 335 6.51 -18.45 -28.50
CA PHE A 335 5.40 -18.39 -29.44
C PHE A 335 4.15 -17.83 -28.76
N MET A 336 3.25 -17.29 -29.57
CA MET A 336 1.96 -16.80 -29.08
C MET A 336 0.92 -17.92 -29.10
N PHE A 337 0.31 -18.20 -27.96
CA PHE A 337 -0.81 -19.15 -27.85
C PHE A 337 -2.01 -18.45 -27.23
N LYS A 338 -3.14 -18.41 -27.95
CA LYS A 338 -4.35 -17.67 -27.53
C LYS A 338 -4.11 -16.21 -27.13
N GLY A 339 -3.11 -15.55 -27.69
CA GLY A 339 -2.76 -14.18 -27.31
C GLY A 339 -2.11 -14.07 -25.93
N ILE A 340 -1.47 -15.12 -25.45
CA ILE A 340 -0.55 -15.16 -24.30
C ILE A 340 0.82 -15.59 -24.82
N ASN A 341 1.88 -14.95 -24.32
CA ASN A 341 3.24 -15.33 -24.68
C ASN A 341 3.62 -16.62 -23.95
N ILE A 342 4.11 -17.62 -24.70
CA ILE A 342 4.63 -18.87 -24.14
C ILE A 342 6.14 -18.85 -24.27
N GLU A 343 6.85 -19.07 -23.17
CA GLU A 343 8.31 -19.10 -23.15
C GLU A 343 8.78 -20.52 -22.83
N ILE A 344 9.53 -21.13 -23.74
CA ILE A 344 10.05 -22.49 -23.55
C ILE A 344 11.53 -22.39 -23.20
N MET A 345 11.92 -23.03 -22.10
CA MET A 345 13.29 -23.06 -21.60
C MET A 345 13.78 -24.51 -21.47
N GLY A 346 14.55 -24.97 -22.46
CA GLY A 346 15.23 -26.27 -22.42
C GLY A 346 16.57 -26.20 -21.68
N ASP A 347 16.78 -27.09 -20.71
CA ASP A 347 18.00 -27.21 -19.89
C ASP A 347 18.61 -25.86 -19.47
N PRO A 348 17.85 -25.06 -18.68
CA PRO A 348 18.31 -23.74 -18.27
C PRO A 348 19.55 -23.81 -17.38
N GLU A 349 20.39 -22.80 -17.54
CA GLU A 349 21.49 -22.44 -16.64
C GLU A 349 21.19 -21.07 -16.04
N ASN A 350 21.43 -20.93 -14.74
CA ASN A 350 21.21 -19.70 -14.00
C ASN A 350 22.57 -19.13 -13.60
N LYS A 351 22.73 -17.81 -13.74
CA LYS A 351 23.94 -17.10 -13.35
C LYS A 351 23.84 -16.62 -11.92
N ASN A 352 24.79 -17.01 -11.07
CA ASN A 352 24.98 -16.47 -9.74
C ASN A 352 26.38 -15.85 -9.58
N GLU A 353 26.75 -15.44 -8.37
CA GLU A 353 28.05 -14.83 -8.06
C GLU A 353 29.25 -15.72 -8.44
N LEU A 354 29.05 -17.05 -8.53
CA LEU A 354 30.08 -18.04 -8.86
C LEU A 354 30.08 -18.43 -10.34
N GLY A 355 29.21 -17.84 -11.17
CA GLY A 355 29.11 -18.10 -12.60
C GLY A 355 27.82 -18.82 -13.02
N TRP A 356 27.85 -19.40 -14.22
CA TRP A 356 26.72 -20.18 -14.76
C TRP A 356 26.62 -21.54 -14.09
N ARG A 357 25.43 -21.91 -13.61
CA ARG A 357 25.14 -23.22 -13.03
C ARG A 357 23.94 -23.84 -13.70
N GLU A 358 24.00 -25.14 -13.95
CA GLU A 358 22.87 -25.89 -14.49
C GLU A 358 21.71 -25.91 -13.50
N ASN A 359 20.52 -25.57 -13.98
CA ASN A 359 19.28 -25.65 -13.24
C ASN A 359 18.59 -26.97 -13.55
N LYS A 360 19.05 -28.05 -12.89
CA LYS A 360 18.47 -29.41 -13.01
C LYS A 360 17.53 -29.75 -11.86
N LYS A 361 17.40 -28.88 -10.86
CA LYS A 361 16.60 -29.13 -9.64
C LYS A 361 15.11 -29.27 -9.95
N TRP A 362 14.59 -28.62 -10.99
CA TRP A 362 13.16 -28.71 -11.37
C TRP A 362 12.68 -30.15 -11.59
N LYS A 363 13.55 -31.04 -12.12
CA LYS A 363 13.22 -32.46 -12.33
C LYS A 363 12.85 -33.21 -11.04
N LYS A 364 13.44 -32.80 -9.91
CA LYS A 364 13.16 -33.38 -8.60
C LYS A 364 12.03 -32.68 -7.85
N ASN A 365 11.54 -31.57 -8.38
CA ASN A 365 10.50 -30.74 -7.79
C ASN A 365 9.31 -30.62 -8.74
N GLN A 366 9.02 -31.72 -9.45
CA GLN A 366 7.82 -31.83 -10.27
C GLN A 366 6.61 -32.02 -9.36
N ASP A 367 5.55 -31.34 -9.73
CA ASP A 367 4.28 -31.39 -9.04
C ASP A 367 3.16 -31.27 -10.08
N SER A 368 1.91 -31.45 -9.68
CA SER A 368 0.76 -31.31 -10.58
C SER A 368 -0.37 -30.53 -9.94
N LEU A 369 -1.13 -29.84 -10.78
CA LEU A 369 -2.33 -29.11 -10.38
C LEU A 369 -3.50 -29.57 -11.24
N SER A 370 -4.58 -30.04 -10.60
CA SER A 370 -5.79 -30.42 -11.34
C SER A 370 -6.62 -29.18 -11.69
N LEU A 371 -6.73 -28.86 -12.98
CA LEU A 371 -7.56 -27.76 -13.50
C LEU A 371 -8.57 -28.32 -14.50
N ASN A 372 -9.86 -28.12 -14.24
CA ASN A 372 -10.94 -28.63 -15.09
C ASN A 372 -10.84 -30.15 -15.38
N GLY A 373 -10.32 -30.92 -14.43
CA GLY A 373 -10.12 -32.37 -14.56
C GLY A 373 -8.90 -32.77 -15.39
N ILE A 374 -8.02 -31.83 -15.76
CA ILE A 374 -6.74 -32.08 -16.43
C ILE A 374 -5.62 -31.81 -15.44
N ASP A 375 -4.70 -32.77 -15.31
CA ASP A 375 -3.52 -32.62 -14.47
C ASP A 375 -2.46 -31.81 -15.22
N ILE A 376 -2.25 -30.59 -14.76
CA ILE A 376 -1.30 -29.65 -15.32
C ILE A 376 0.06 -29.88 -14.65
N PRO A 377 1.13 -30.19 -15.41
CA PRO A 377 2.45 -30.37 -14.83
C PRO A 377 3.03 -29.01 -14.46
N CYS A 378 3.42 -28.85 -13.20
CA CYS A 378 3.96 -27.62 -12.64
C CYS A 378 5.23 -27.94 -11.85
N VAL A 379 6.08 -26.95 -11.59
CA VAL A 379 7.12 -27.10 -10.56
C VAL A 379 6.54 -26.76 -9.18
N SER A 380 7.16 -27.27 -8.12
CA SER A 380 6.78 -26.96 -6.74
C SER A 380 7.07 -25.49 -6.40
N LEU A 381 6.35 -24.95 -5.41
CA LEU A 381 6.58 -23.58 -4.95
C LEU A 381 7.92 -23.43 -4.24
N GLU A 382 8.39 -24.48 -3.55
CA GLU A 382 9.68 -24.51 -2.88
C GLU A 382 10.83 -24.30 -3.88
N TYR A 383 10.75 -24.98 -5.02
CA TYR A 383 11.70 -24.80 -6.12
C TYR A 383 11.67 -23.37 -6.68
N GLU A 384 10.48 -22.79 -6.84
CA GLU A 384 10.33 -21.42 -7.34
C GLU A 384 10.92 -20.40 -6.38
N VAL A 385 10.74 -20.57 -5.07
CA VAL A 385 11.34 -19.70 -4.05
C VAL A 385 12.86 -19.79 -4.13
N GLU A 386 13.40 -21.01 -4.17
CA GLU A 386 14.85 -21.25 -4.24
C GLU A 386 15.46 -20.61 -5.50
N ILE A 387 14.87 -20.85 -6.67
CA ILE A 387 15.45 -20.37 -7.93
C ILE A 387 15.35 -18.85 -8.09
N ASN A 388 14.26 -18.23 -7.61
CA ASN A 388 14.12 -16.78 -7.64
C ASN A 388 15.10 -16.10 -6.69
N GLN A 389 15.46 -16.73 -5.56
CA GLN A 389 16.55 -16.26 -4.71
C GLN A 389 17.91 -16.37 -5.41
N GLU A 390 18.20 -17.51 -6.06
CA GLU A 390 19.46 -17.73 -6.77
C GLU A 390 19.72 -16.72 -7.90
N ILE A 391 18.67 -16.29 -8.63
CA ILE A 391 18.79 -15.30 -9.73
C ILE A 391 18.62 -13.84 -9.29
N GLY A 392 18.45 -13.59 -7.98
CA GLY A 392 18.28 -12.25 -7.42
C GLY A 392 16.89 -11.63 -7.63
N ASN A 393 15.89 -12.41 -8.03
CA ASN A 393 14.50 -11.97 -8.19
C ASN A 393 13.69 -12.07 -6.89
N CYS A 394 14.18 -11.45 -5.81
CA CYS A 394 13.57 -11.52 -4.47
C CYS A 394 12.20 -10.83 -4.36
N ASN A 395 11.70 -10.21 -5.44
CA ASN A 395 10.39 -9.57 -5.47
C ASN A 395 9.27 -10.51 -5.97
N ALA A 396 9.60 -11.64 -6.59
CA ALA A 396 8.63 -12.56 -7.20
C ALA A 396 7.58 -13.11 -6.21
N PHE A 397 7.93 -13.17 -4.92
CA PHE A 397 7.09 -13.66 -3.84
C PHE A 397 6.66 -12.57 -2.85
N LYS A 398 6.97 -11.29 -3.11
CA LYS A 398 6.59 -10.21 -2.18
C LYS A 398 5.09 -10.02 -2.07
N ASP A 399 4.32 -10.39 -3.07
CA ASP A 399 2.86 -10.35 -2.98
C ASP A 399 2.32 -11.37 -1.96
N ALA A 400 3.04 -12.48 -1.72
CA ALA A 400 2.73 -13.47 -0.69
C ALA A 400 3.17 -13.04 0.72
N SER A 401 4.17 -12.15 0.86
CA SER A 401 4.57 -11.60 2.17
C SER A 401 3.51 -10.75 2.87
N TYR A 402 2.37 -10.48 2.22
CA TYR A 402 1.18 -9.92 2.89
C TYR A 402 0.28 -10.98 3.55
N LEU A 403 0.54 -12.27 3.34
CA LEU A 403 -0.20 -13.39 3.93
C LEU A 403 0.50 -13.98 5.16
N ASP A 404 1.84 -13.87 5.26
CA ASP A 404 2.62 -14.44 6.37
C ASP A 404 2.82 -13.50 7.58
N ASP A 405 2.35 -12.24 7.49
CA ASP A 405 2.41 -11.25 8.58
C ASP A 405 1.02 -10.99 9.22
N PHE A 406 0.19 -12.04 9.38
CA PHE A 406 -1.04 -11.99 10.20
C PHE A 406 -0.93 -12.81 11.48
#